data_AF-A0A972D3N9-F1
#
_entry.id   AF-A0A972D3N9-F1
#
_cell.length_a   1.000
_cell.length_b   1.000
_cell.length_c   1.000
_cell.angle_alpha   90.00
_cell.angle_beta   90.00
_cell.angle_gamma   90.00
#
_symmetry.space_group_name_H-M   'P 1'
#
loop_
_entity.id
_entity.type
_entity.pdbx_description
1 polymer ?
#
loop_
_entity_poly.entity_id
_entity_poly.type
_entity_poly.pdbx_seq_one_letter_code
_entity_poly.pdbx_strand_id
1 'polypeptide(L)' 'MLRRLKGEKVLLILESGDREWVKVVAVIDNVLVATLDRKFIFVDCGCICAVIADCLDIIAEQFNLPYDEEDNTVQEEA' A
#
# COMPACT_ATOMS: atom_id res chain seq x y z
N MET A 1 9.17 2.84 1.74
CA MET A 1 8.18 2.29 0.79
C MET A 1 6.75 2.65 1.17
N LEU A 2 6.21 2.17 2.31
CA LEU A 2 4.79 2.31 2.67
C LEU A 2 4.22 3.74 2.63
N ARG A 3 5.04 4.76 2.90
CA ARG A 3 4.66 6.19 2.78
C ARG A 3 4.10 6.57 1.41
N ARG A 4 4.48 5.85 0.34
CA ARG A 4 4.03 6.09 -1.04
C ARG A 4 2.64 5.52 -1.32
N LEU A 5 2.16 4.59 -0.51
CA LEU A 5 0.80 4.02 -0.63
C LEU A 5 -0.29 4.99 -0.16
N LYS A 6 0.03 6.27 0.08
CA LYS A 6 -0.94 7.25 0.56
C LYS A 6 -2.04 7.43 -0.48
N GLY A 7 -3.28 7.20 -0.07
CA GLY A 7 -4.44 7.22 -0.96
C GLY A 7 -4.86 5.84 -1.43
N GLU A 8 -3.97 4.85 -1.35
CA GLU A 8 -4.23 3.51 -1.86
C GLU A 8 -5.07 2.66 -0.91
N LYS A 9 -5.88 1.78 -1.53
CA LYS A 9 -6.59 0.73 -0.81
C LYS A 9 -5.72 -0.52 -0.78
N VAL A 10 -5.40 -0.98 0.41
CA VAL A 10 -4.46 -2.09 0.62
C VAL A 10 -5.06 -3.13 1.56
N LEU A 11 -4.63 -4.37 1.38
CA LEU A 11 -4.89 -5.46 2.32
C LEU A 11 -3.70 -5.59 3.26
N LEU A 12 -3.95 -5.35 4.54
CA LEU A 12 -2.97 -5.61 5.60
C LEU A 12 -3.11 -7.05 6.08
N ILE A 13 -1.97 -7.73 6.25
CA ILE A 13 -1.87 -9.01 6.94
C ILE A 13 -1.09 -8.75 8.23
N LEU A 14 -1.77 -8.90 9.36
CA LEU A 14 -1.19 -8.66 10.68
C LEU A 14 -0.55 -9.93 11.25
N GLU A 15 0.35 -9.76 12.21
CA GLU A 15 1.01 -10.86 12.93
C GLU A 15 0.01 -11.77 13.67
N SER A 16 -1.14 -11.23 14.08
CA SER A 16 -2.24 -12.02 14.63
C SER A 16 -2.84 -13.03 13.65
N GLY A 17 -2.55 -12.88 12.35
CA GLY A 17 -3.21 -13.59 11.25
C GLY A 17 -4.43 -12.87 10.69
N ASP A 18 -4.87 -11.77 11.32
CA ASP A 18 -5.99 -10.96 10.84
C ASP A 18 -5.67 -10.29 9.51
N ARG A 19 -6.72 -10.11 8.69
CA ARG A 19 -6.62 -9.55 7.35
C ARG A 19 -7.64 -8.44 7.19
N GLU A 20 -7.15 -7.23 6.91
CA GLU A 20 -7.99 -6.04 6.90
C GLU A 20 -7.76 -5.20 5.64
N TRP A 21 -8.86 -4.86 4.96
CA TRP A 21 -8.84 -3.94 3.82
C TRP A 21 -8.98 -2.51 4.31
N VAL A 22 -7.96 -1.69 4.07
CA VAL A 22 -7.89 -0.33 4.61
C VAL A 22 -7.49 0.65 3.51
N LYS A 23 -7.86 1.92 3.66
CA LYS A 23 -7.33 3.00 2.80
C LYS A 23 -6.24 3.74 3.56
N VAL A 24 -5.02 3.75 3.03
CA VAL A 24 -3.88 4.41 3.68
C VAL A 24 -4.05 5.93 3.58
N VAL A 25 -3.90 6.61 4.71
CA VAL A 25 -3.98 8.07 4.82
C VAL A 25 -2.58 8.67 4.94
N ALA A 26 -1.73 8.04 5.75
CA ALA A 26 -0.35 8.46 5.96
C ALA A 26 0.45 7.32 6.60
N VAL A 27 1.78 7.43 6.51
CA VAL A 27 2.69 6.65 7.36
C VAL A 27 3.61 7.66 8.05
N ILE A 28 3.50 7.74 9.38
CA ILE A 28 4.25 8.67 10.22
C ILE A 28 5.13 7.84 11.14
N ASP A 29 6.43 8.07 11.07
CA ASP A 29 7.45 7.25 11.72
C ASP A 29 7.23 5.75 11.45
N ASN A 30 6.88 4.97 12.47
CA ASN A 30 6.61 3.54 12.37
C ASN A 30 5.11 3.20 12.49
N VAL A 31 4.22 4.17 12.28
CA VAL A 31 2.76 3.98 12.39
C VAL A 31 2.10 4.22 11.04
N LEU A 32 1.39 3.20 10.55
CA LEU A 32 0.50 3.30 9.41
C LEU A 32 -0.86 3.83 9.88
N VAL A 33 -1.26 4.97 9.34
CA VAL A 33 -2.57 5.59 9.59
C VAL A 33 -3.45 5.28 8.40
N ALA A 34 -4.57 4.61 8.65
CA ALA A 34 -5.51 4.23 7.60
C ALA A 34 -6.96 4.46 8.05
N THR A 35 -7.89 4.38 7.09
CA THR A 35 -9.32 4.37 7.39
C THR A 35 -9.94 3.00 7.13
N LEU A 36 -10.77 2.56 8.08
CA LEU A 36 -11.61 1.38 8.02
C LEU A 36 -13.02 1.79 8.51
N ASP A 37 -14.05 1.57 7.70
CA ASP A 37 -15.45 1.89 8.04
C ASP A 37 -15.69 3.28 8.67
N ARG A 38 -15.14 4.33 8.03
CA ARG A 38 -15.20 5.74 8.48
C ARG A 38 -14.49 6.03 9.80
N LYS A 39 -13.74 5.07 10.35
CA LYS A 39 -12.87 5.25 11.50
C LYS A 39 -11.42 5.33 11.05
N PHE A 40 -10.61 6.06 11.80
CA PHE A 40 -9.16 5.99 11.68
C PHE A 40 -8.64 4.83 12.51
N ILE A 41 -7.71 4.09 11.94
CA ILE A 41 -6.92 3.07 12.63
C ILE A 41 -5.46 3.45 12.57
N PHE A 42 -4.73 3.08 13.61
CA PHE A 42 -3.31 3.31 13.78
C PHE A 42 -2.66 1.95 14.01
N VAL A 43 -1.82 1.54 13.08
CA VAL A 43 -1.20 0.21 13.10
C VAL A 43 0.30 0.41 13.18
N ASP A 44 0.94 -0.16 14.20
CA ASP A 44 2.41 -0.22 14.24
C ASP A 44 2.90 -1.09 13.08
N CYS A 45 3.82 -0.58 12.28
CA CYS A 45 4.34 -1.29 11.12
C CYS A 45 5.05 -2.59 11.50
N GLY A 46 5.54 -2.72 12.73
CA GLY A 46 6.12 -3.96 13.27
C GLY A 46 5.10 -5.10 13.45
N CYS A 47 3.80 -4.78 13.53
CA CYS A 47 2.72 -5.77 13.60
C CYS A 47 2.25 -6.25 12.22
N ILE A 48 2.78 -5.66 11.13
CA ILE A 48 2.35 -5.96 9.77
C ILE A 48 3.30 -6.99 9.16
N CYS A 49 2.79 -8.19 8.87
CA CYS A 49 3.56 -9.21 8.17
C CYS A 49 3.66 -8.94 6.68
N ALA A 50 2.57 -8.47 6.06
CA ALA A 50 2.55 -8.15 4.64
C ALA A 50 1.52 -7.07 4.31
N VAL A 51 1.78 -6.34 3.23
CA VAL A 51 0.85 -5.39 2.62
C VAL A 51 0.67 -5.80 1.17
N ILE A 52 -0.57 -6.04 0.75
CA ILE A 52 -0.92 -6.36 -0.63
C ILE A 52 -1.69 -5.16 -1.20
N ALA A 53 -1.18 -4.59 -2.27
CA ALA A 53 -1.74 -3.41 -2.92
C ALA A 53 -1.61 -3.56 -4.44
N ASP A 54 -2.62 -3.12 -5.17
CA ASP A 54 -2.49 -2.84 -6.60
C ASP A 54 -1.90 -1.44 -6.72
N CYS A 55 -0.61 -1.36 -7.04
CA CYS A 55 0.19 -0.15 -6.94
C CYS A 55 1.27 -0.10 -8.05
N LEU A 56 0.88 -0.55 -9.25
CA LEU A 56 1.79 -0.67 -10.39
C LEU A 56 2.43 0.66 -10.76
N ASP A 57 1.70 1.77 -10.64
CA ASP A 57 2.20 3.14 -10.77
C ASP A 57 3.34 3.44 -9.78
N ILE A 58 3.14 3.13 -8.50
CA ILE A 58 4.12 3.37 -7.42
C ILE A 58 5.36 2.50 -7.63
N ILE A 59 5.17 1.24 -8.04
CA ILE A 59 6.24 0.29 -8.32
C ILE A 59 7.02 0.74 -9.56
N ALA A 60 6.36 1.11 -10.65
CA ALA A 60 7.01 1.55 -11.85
C ALA A 60 7.85 2.81 -11.62
N GLU A 61 7.31 3.82 -10.92
CA GLU A 61 8.08 5.00 -10.54
C GLU A 61 9.28 4.64 -9.62
N GLN A 62 9.12 3.68 -8.71
CA GLN A 62 10.22 3.23 -7.82
C GLN A 62 11.39 2.58 -8.58
N PHE A 63 11.08 1.80 -9.60
CA PHE A 63 12.06 1.02 -10.36
C PHE A 63 12.37 1.63 -11.74
N ASN A 64 11.86 2.83 -12.01
CA ASN A 64 11.97 3.54 -13.29
C ASN A 64 11.55 2.68 -14.49
N LEU A 65 10.40 2.00 -14.34
CA LEU A 65 9.82 1.13 -15.36
C LEU A 65 8.80 1.92 -16.20
N PRO A 66 8.66 1.63 -17.50
CA PRO A 66 7.59 2.18 -18.32
C PRO A 66 6.23 1.67 -17.82
N TYR A 67 5.34 2.60 -17.47
CA TYR A 67 4.00 2.32 -16.96
C TYR A 67 2.95 2.91 -17.90
N ASP A 68 1.97 2.08 -18.26
CA ASP A 68 0.81 2.47 -19.02
C ASP A 68 -0.37 2.70 -18.07
N GLU A 69 -0.75 3.97 -17.89
CA GLU A 69 -1.88 4.38 -17.05
C GLU A 69 -3.23 3.91 -17.61
N GLU A 70 -3.38 3.78 -18.93
CA GLU A 70 -4.67 3.41 -19.55
C GLU A 70 -4.95 1.92 -19.35
N ASP A 71 -3.92 1.08 -19.46
CA ASP A 71 -4.04 -0.38 -19.34
C ASP A 71 -3.68 -0.92 -17.94
N ASN A 72 -3.21 -0.08 -17.01
CA ASN A 72 -2.67 -0.48 -15.69
C ASN A 72 -1.64 -1.62 -15.82
N THR A 73 -0.64 -1.43 -16.68
CA THR A 73 0.42 -2.42 -16.93
C THR A 73 1.81 -1.80 -16.89
N VAL A 74 2.79 -2.61 -16.48
CA VAL A 74 4.21 -2.28 -16.60
C VAL A 74 4.72 -2.99 -17.84
N GLN A 75 5.31 -2.25 -18.78
CA GLN A 75 5.81 -2.84 -20.02
C GLN A 75 7.15 -3.52 -19.74
N GLU A 76 7.30 -4.79 -20.13
CA GLU A 76 8.61 -5.44 -20.12
C GLU A 76 9.49 -4.79 -21.20
N GLU A 77 10.74 -4.43 -20.84
CA GLU A 77 11.73 -4.01 -21.83
C GLU A 77 11.89 -5.14 -22.88
N ALA A 78 11.82 -4.77 -24.16
CA ALA A 78 11.95 -5.67 -25.30
C ALA A 78 13.34 -6.33 -25.42
#